data_AF-A0ABD3N3M5-F1
#
_entry.id   AF-A0ABD3N3M5-F1
#
_cell.length_a   1.000
_cell.length_b   1.000
_cell.length_c   1.000
_cell.angle_alpha   90.00
_cell.angle_beta   90.00
_cell.angle_gamma   90.00
#
_symmetry.space_group_name_H-M   'P 1'
#
loop_
_entity.id
_entity.type
_entity.pdbx_description
1 polymer ?
#
loop_
_entity_poly.entity_id
_entity_poly.type
_entity_poly.pdbx_seq_one_letter_code
_entity_poly.pdbx_strand_id
1 'polypeptide(L)'
;MTNTSSMKAQAVTFSVSSELYILPAGQQDGSATWYSSQDKQYFRRSMVSSIRQASQAIEKLPQGATMTKEQLIDCLGIELFITKGAARSAAEVRRAHMDAVLSEQQRQRQCGTCDIGRLSNISQQGSLWTKERALKLAKGYSALSME
;
A
#
# COMPACT_ATOMS: atom_id res chain seq x y z
N MET A 1 -23.15 44.52 11.07
CA MET A 1 -22.76 43.34 11.88
C MET A 1 -23.28 42.10 11.18
N THR A 2 -22.40 41.37 10.49
CA THR A 2 -22.67 40.01 9.99
C THR A 2 -21.36 39.23 10.04
N ASN A 3 -21.44 38.09 10.73
CA ASN A 3 -20.34 37.21 11.11
C ASN A 3 -19.57 36.67 9.90
N THR A 4 -18.27 36.94 9.84
CA THR A 4 -17.33 36.17 9.03
C THR A 4 -16.96 34.90 9.77
N SER A 5 -17.67 33.82 9.43
CA SER A 5 -17.29 32.46 9.80
C SER A 5 -15.87 32.18 9.31
N SER A 6 -14.91 32.16 10.24
CA SER A 6 -13.53 31.74 10.00
C SER A 6 -13.52 30.23 9.75
N MET A 7 -13.67 29.82 8.50
CA MET A 7 -13.29 28.48 8.08
C MET A 7 -11.76 28.41 8.11
N LYS A 8 -11.19 27.89 9.20
CA LYS A 8 -9.79 27.45 9.23
C LYS A 8 -9.63 26.30 8.23
N ALA A 9 -9.27 26.63 6.99
CA ALA A 9 -8.87 25.66 5.99
C ALA A 9 -7.62 24.91 6.51
N GLN A 10 -7.69 23.58 6.51
CA GLN A 10 -6.57 22.72 6.86
C GLN A 10 -5.39 22.99 5.92
N ALA A 11 -4.27 23.46 6.48
CA ALA A 11 -3.04 23.72 5.76
C ALA A 11 -2.32 22.39 5.45
N VAL A 12 -2.79 21.69 4.43
CA VAL A 12 -1.96 20.71 3.72
C VAL A 12 -1.21 21.49 2.65
N THR A 13 0.06 21.80 2.90
CA THR A 13 0.96 22.40 1.91
C THR A 13 1.69 21.28 1.15
N PHE A 14 1.53 21.27 -0.17
CA PHE A 14 2.24 20.36 -1.05
C PHE A 14 3.65 20.89 -1.36
N SER A 15 4.58 20.01 -1.72
CA SER A 15 5.90 20.41 -2.21
C SER A 15 5.75 21.26 -3.49
N VAL A 16 6.67 22.20 -3.71
CA VAL A 16 6.78 22.98 -4.97
C VAL A 16 6.94 22.10 -6.21
N SER A 17 7.42 20.87 -6.02
CA SER A 17 7.56 19.86 -7.08
C SER A 17 6.34 18.95 -7.25
N SER A 18 5.25 19.19 -6.53
CA SER A 18 4.04 18.38 -6.58
C SER A 18 2.95 19.15 -7.31
N GLU A 19 2.52 18.62 -8.45
CA GLU A 19 1.34 19.10 -9.15
C GLU A 19 0.10 18.44 -8.57
N LEU A 20 -0.85 19.26 -8.10
CA LEU A 20 -2.14 18.80 -7.59
C LEU A 20 -3.23 19.17 -8.59
N TYR A 21 -3.85 18.15 -9.18
CA TYR A 21 -5.05 18.32 -9.98
C TYR A 21 -6.29 18.11 -9.09
N ILE A 22 -6.98 19.20 -8.74
CA ILE A 22 -8.27 19.12 -8.06
C ILE A 22 -9.34 18.95 -9.13
N LEU A 23 -9.94 17.78 -9.20
CA LEU A 23 -11.05 17.50 -10.10
C LEU A 23 -12.36 17.90 -9.38
N PRO A 24 -13.16 18.82 -9.94
CA PRO A 24 -14.39 19.29 -9.30
C PRO A 24 -15.35 18.14 -9.03
N ALA A 25 -15.78 18.01 -7.77
CA ALA A 25 -16.82 17.06 -7.38
C ALA A 25 -18.16 17.51 -8.00
N GLY A 26 -18.54 16.90 -9.12
CA GLY A 26 -19.81 17.18 -9.79
C GLY A 26 -19.82 17.00 -11.31
N GLN A 27 -18.64 16.88 -11.96
CA GLN A 27 -18.54 16.63 -13.41
C GLN A 27 -17.91 15.28 -13.77
N GLN A 28 -17.67 14.42 -12.78
CA GLN A 28 -17.28 13.04 -13.03
C GLN A 28 -18.50 12.14 -12.92
N ASP A 29 -19.04 11.75 -14.08
CA ASP A 29 -19.37 10.35 -14.25
C ASP A 29 -18.12 9.54 -13.81
N GLY A 30 -18.26 8.44 -13.09
CA GLY A 30 -17.14 7.70 -12.45
C GLY A 30 -16.10 7.11 -13.42
N SER A 31 -16.07 7.58 -14.67
CA SER A 31 -15.24 7.19 -15.81
C SER A 31 -13.84 7.83 -15.84
N ALA A 32 -13.53 8.78 -14.96
CA ALA A 32 -12.16 9.27 -14.77
C ALA A 32 -11.26 8.29 -14.00
N THR A 33 -11.64 7.01 -13.94
CA THR A 33 -10.72 5.94 -13.54
C THR A 33 -10.08 5.37 -14.79
N TRP A 34 -8.74 5.33 -14.81
CA TRP A 34 -7.91 4.68 -15.85
C TRP A 34 -8.31 3.24 -16.21
N TYR A 35 -9.19 2.61 -15.43
CA TYR A 35 -9.73 1.27 -15.63
C TYR A 35 -11.24 1.25 -15.35
N SER A 36 -12.02 0.67 -16.26
CA SER A 36 -13.46 0.46 -16.07
C SER A 36 -13.73 -0.52 -14.92
N SER A 37 -14.97 -0.57 -14.43
CA SER A 37 -15.39 -1.59 -13.46
C SER A 37 -15.19 -3.01 -13.99
N GLN A 38 -15.37 -3.22 -15.29
CA GLN A 38 -15.14 -4.49 -15.96
C GLN A 38 -13.64 -4.84 -15.97
N ASP A 39 -12.76 -3.89 -16.28
CA ASP A 39 -11.30 -4.10 -16.26
C ASP A 39 -10.83 -4.49 -14.86
N LYS A 40 -11.32 -3.79 -13.82
CA LYS A 40 -11.01 -4.10 -12.42
C LYS A 40 -11.48 -5.51 -12.05
N GLN A 41 -12.68 -5.89 -12.48
CA GLN A 41 -13.22 -7.23 -12.21
C GLN A 41 -12.41 -8.31 -12.93
N TYR A 42 -12.09 -8.09 -14.20
CA TYR A 42 -11.26 -8.98 -15.00
C TYR A 42 -9.88 -9.15 -14.38
N PHE A 43 -9.22 -8.05 -14.01
CA PHE A 43 -7.92 -8.05 -13.34
C PHE A 43 -7.95 -8.84 -12.03
N ARG A 44 -8.97 -8.63 -11.19
CA ARG A 44 -9.14 -9.41 -9.94
C ARG A 44 -9.29 -10.90 -10.21
N ARG A 45 -10.10 -11.29 -11.19
CA ARG A 45 -10.28 -12.71 -11.57
C ARG A 45 -8.97 -13.32 -12.07
N SER A 46 -8.26 -12.60 -12.95
CA SER A 46 -6.96 -13.01 -13.47
C SER A 46 -5.95 -13.21 -12.34
N MET A 47 -5.82 -12.23 -11.44
CA MET A 47 -4.94 -12.31 -10.27
C MET A 47 -5.26 -13.52 -9.37
N VAL A 48 -6.54 -13.77 -9.07
CA VAL A 48 -6.95 -14.94 -8.27
C VAL A 48 -6.56 -16.24 -8.97
N SER A 49 -6.69 -16.32 -10.29
CA SER A 49 -6.24 -17.47 -11.07
C SER A 49 -4.73 -17.67 -10.97
N SER A 50 -3.93 -16.61 -11.16
CA SER A 50 -2.47 -16.65 -11.04
C SER A 50 -2.02 -17.07 -9.64
N ILE A 51 -2.65 -16.52 -8.58
CA ILE A 51 -2.36 -16.92 -7.19
C ILE A 51 -2.61 -18.42 -6.99
N ARG A 52 -3.73 -18.95 -7.49
CA ARG A 52 -4.05 -20.38 -7.37
C ARG A 52 -3.03 -21.25 -8.11
N GLN A 53 -2.67 -20.89 -9.34
CA GLN A 53 -1.70 -21.62 -10.14
C GLN A 53 -0.32 -21.64 -9.48
N ALA A 54 0.18 -20.46 -9.05
CA ALA A 54 1.46 -20.34 -8.37
C ALA A 54 1.48 -21.11 -7.04
N SER A 55 0.40 -21.00 -6.24
CA SER A 55 0.30 -21.75 -4.97
C SER A 55 0.34 -23.26 -5.19
N GLN A 56 -0.39 -23.77 -6.19
CA GLN A 56 -0.37 -25.19 -6.55
C GLN A 56 0.99 -25.65 -7.07
N ALA A 57 1.68 -24.82 -7.85
CA ALA A 57 3.02 -25.13 -8.33
C ALA A 57 3.99 -25.26 -7.15
N ILE A 58 3.90 -24.36 -6.17
CA ILE A 58 4.73 -24.39 -4.96
C ILE A 58 4.41 -25.60 -4.09
N GLU A 59 3.14 -25.93 -3.88
CA GLU A 59 2.72 -27.11 -3.10
C GLU A 59 3.18 -28.44 -3.71
N LYS A 60 3.35 -28.50 -5.03
CA LYS A 60 3.81 -29.69 -5.75
C LYS A 60 5.33 -29.80 -5.82
N LEU A 61 6.09 -28.80 -5.37
CA LEU A 61 7.55 -28.88 -5.36
C LEU A 61 8.01 -29.98 -4.39
N PRO A 62 8.93 -30.86 -4.81
CA PRO A 62 9.59 -31.78 -3.89
C PRO A 62 10.24 -31.03 -2.73
N GLN A 63 10.31 -31.64 -1.55
CA GLN A 63 11.00 -31.04 -0.41
C GLN A 63 12.47 -30.74 -0.76
N GLY A 64 12.90 -29.51 -0.52
CA GLY A 64 14.24 -29.03 -0.83
C GLY A 64 14.45 -28.64 -2.30
N ALA A 65 13.46 -28.81 -3.18
CA ALA A 65 13.53 -28.31 -4.55
C ALA A 65 13.33 -26.78 -4.56
N THR A 66 14.08 -26.11 -5.45
CA THR A 66 13.93 -24.69 -5.74
C THR A 66 13.05 -24.49 -6.98
N MET A 67 12.27 -23.41 -6.99
CA MET A 67 11.51 -23.01 -8.19
C MET A 67 12.46 -22.67 -9.34
N THR A 68 12.02 -22.92 -10.58
CA THR A 68 12.73 -22.37 -11.75
C THR A 68 12.55 -20.86 -11.83
N LYS A 69 13.40 -20.20 -12.62
CA LYS A 69 13.33 -18.75 -12.84
C LYS A 69 11.96 -18.31 -13.37
N GLU A 70 11.39 -19.07 -14.29
CA GLU A 70 10.08 -18.83 -14.90
C GLU A 70 8.96 -18.93 -13.87
N GLN A 71 8.97 -20.00 -13.06
CA GLN A 71 7.98 -20.18 -12.00
C GLN A 71 8.04 -19.04 -10.96
N LEU A 72 9.23 -18.51 -10.70
CA LEU A 72 9.42 -17.39 -9.79
C LEU A 72 8.95 -16.06 -10.40
N ILE A 73 9.15 -15.86 -11.71
CA ILE A 73 8.60 -14.73 -12.46
C ILE A 73 7.07 -14.71 -12.36
N ASP A 74 6.41 -15.87 -12.46
CA ASP A 74 4.95 -15.97 -12.32
C ASP A 74 4.43 -15.55 -10.93
N CYS A 75 5.30 -15.54 -9.92
CA CYS A 75 4.97 -15.11 -8.57
C CYS A 75 5.11 -13.59 -8.37
N LEU A 76 5.73 -12.87 -9.32
CA LEU A 76 6.04 -11.45 -9.17
C LEU A 76 4.78 -10.61 -8.96
N GLY A 77 4.78 -9.82 -7.89
CA GLY A 77 3.67 -8.93 -7.51
C GLY A 77 2.50 -9.63 -6.82
N ILE A 78 2.49 -10.97 -6.72
CA ILE A 78 1.47 -11.75 -6.02
C ILE A 78 2.01 -12.54 -4.81
N GLU A 79 3.28 -12.35 -4.44
CA GLU A 79 3.98 -13.10 -3.38
C GLU A 79 3.26 -13.02 -2.04
N LEU A 80 2.69 -11.84 -1.76
CA LEU A 80 1.94 -11.59 -0.53
C LEU A 80 0.69 -12.47 -0.41
N PHE A 81 0.10 -12.84 -1.55
CA PHE A 81 -1.14 -13.61 -1.62
C PHE A 81 -0.90 -15.12 -1.73
N ILE A 82 0.26 -15.52 -2.25
CA ILE A 82 0.71 -16.92 -2.27
C ILE A 82 1.03 -17.40 -0.86
N THR A 83 1.66 -16.56 -0.04
CA THR A 83 2.01 -16.95 1.34
C THR A 83 0.77 -16.89 2.24
N LYS A 84 0.34 -18.06 2.74
CA LYS A 84 -0.84 -18.18 3.61
C LYS A 84 -0.75 -17.22 4.79
N GLY A 85 -1.76 -16.36 4.93
CA GLY A 85 -1.87 -15.40 6.03
C GLY A 85 -1.04 -14.12 5.89
N ALA A 86 -0.08 -14.05 4.96
CA ALA A 86 0.78 -12.88 4.81
C ALA A 86 0.00 -11.63 4.39
N ALA A 87 -0.95 -11.75 3.45
CA ALA A 87 -1.83 -10.65 3.06
C ALA A 87 -2.67 -10.11 4.24
N ARG A 88 -3.17 -11.00 5.11
CA ARG A 88 -3.93 -10.61 6.31
C ARG A 88 -3.04 -9.87 7.30
N SER A 89 -1.88 -10.42 7.61
CA SER A 89 -0.90 -9.80 8.51
C SER A 89 -0.46 -8.43 7.98
N ALA A 90 -0.16 -8.30 6.69
CA ALA A 90 0.17 -7.01 6.09
C ALA A 90 -0.99 -6.00 6.17
N ALA A 91 -2.24 -6.45 6.05
CA ALA A 91 -3.40 -5.59 6.24
C ALA A 91 -3.60 -5.16 7.70
N GLU A 92 -3.30 -6.02 8.67
CA GLU A 92 -3.31 -5.70 10.10
C GLU A 92 -2.23 -4.69 10.46
N VAL A 93 -0.99 -4.91 10.00
CA VAL A 93 0.13 -3.97 10.21
C VAL A 93 -0.18 -2.59 9.61
N ARG A 94 -0.73 -2.54 8.39
CA ARG A 94 -1.14 -1.26 7.77
C ARG A 94 -2.22 -0.54 8.58
N ARG A 95 -3.23 -1.26 9.06
CA ARG A 95 -4.28 -0.68 9.93
C ARG A 95 -3.68 -0.14 11.21
N ALA A 96 -2.88 -0.92 11.91
CA ALA A 96 -2.22 -0.49 13.15
C ALA A 96 -1.33 0.75 12.94
N HIS A 97 -0.61 0.83 11.83
CA HIS A 97 0.17 2.02 11.48
C HIS A 97 -0.71 3.25 11.26
N MET A 98 -1.80 3.11 10.48
CA MET A 98 -2.76 4.20 10.28
C MET A 98 -3.38 4.66 11.60
N ASP A 99 -3.83 3.72 12.43
CA ASP A 99 -4.46 3.99 13.71
C ASP A 99 -3.52 4.73 14.65
N ALA A 100 -2.24 4.35 14.70
CA ALA A 100 -1.22 5.03 15.49
C ALA A 100 -0.99 6.48 15.06
N VAL A 101 -0.89 6.72 13.74
CA VAL A 101 -0.71 8.08 13.19
C VAL A 101 -1.94 8.94 13.46
N LEU A 102 -3.14 8.41 13.20
CA LEU A 102 -4.40 9.14 13.41
C LEU A 102 -4.65 9.45 14.89
N SER A 103 -4.33 8.50 15.78
CA SER A 103 -4.45 8.69 17.22
C SER A 103 -3.53 9.81 17.73
N GLU A 104 -2.27 9.85 17.26
CA GLU A 104 -1.36 10.94 17.63
C GLU A 104 -1.81 12.28 17.03
N GLN A 105 -2.29 12.31 15.79
CA GLN A 105 -2.86 13.54 15.21
C GLN A 105 -4.04 14.05 16.02
N GLN A 106 -4.93 13.16 16.47
CA GLN A 106 -6.06 13.53 17.32
C GLN A 106 -5.59 14.08 18.67
N ARG A 107 -4.62 13.42 19.32
CA ARG A 107 -4.02 13.87 20.58
C ARG A 107 -3.42 15.28 20.44
N GLN A 108 -2.65 15.53 19.38
CA GLN A 108 -2.06 16.83 19.11
C GLN A 108 -3.12 17.92 18.92
N ARG A 109 -4.20 17.64 18.18
CA ARG A 109 -5.34 18.56 18.03
C ARG A 109 -5.99 18.91 19.36
N GLN A 110 -6.22 17.92 20.23
CA GLN A 110 -6.82 18.12 21.54
C GLN A 110 -5.93 18.96 22.47
N CYS A 111 -4.62 18.80 22.38
CA CYS A 111 -3.65 19.56 23.17
C CYS A 111 -3.21 20.90 22.53
N GLY A 112 -3.74 21.25 21.35
CA GLY A 112 -3.32 22.45 20.61
C GLY A 112 -1.85 22.46 20.19
N THR A 113 -1.23 21.28 20.05
CA THR A 113 0.19 21.11 19.69
C THR A 113 0.32 20.75 18.21
N CYS A 114 1.44 21.11 17.58
CA CYS A 114 1.81 20.64 16.24
C CYS A 114 3.26 20.15 16.27
N ASP A 115 3.44 18.84 16.45
CA ASP A 115 4.76 18.19 16.51
C ASP A 115 4.89 17.20 15.34
N ILE A 116 5.45 17.73 14.26
CA ILE A 116 5.71 16.99 13.01
C ILE A 116 6.77 15.92 13.23
N GLY A 117 7.77 16.18 14.07
CA GLY A 117 8.86 15.24 14.35
C GLY A 117 8.34 13.97 15.01
N ARG A 118 7.43 14.10 15.97
CA ARG A 118 6.76 12.98 16.62
C ARG A 118 5.88 12.17 15.67
N LEU A 119 5.10 12.82 14.82
CA LEU A 119 4.30 12.14 13.79
C LEU A 119 5.18 11.39 12.79
N SER A 120 6.30 12.00 12.37
CA SER A 120 7.28 11.37 11.50
C SER A 120 7.89 10.12 12.15
N ASN A 121 8.26 10.21 13.44
CA ASN A 121 8.83 9.09 14.17
C ASN A 121 7.84 7.91 14.31
N ILE A 122 6.60 8.18 14.72
CA ILE A 122 5.54 7.16 14.80
C ILE A 122 5.30 6.51 13.43
N SER A 123 5.28 7.32 12.38
CA SER A 123 5.13 6.82 11.01
C SER A 123 6.33 5.94 10.59
N GLN A 124 7.55 6.35 10.92
CA GLN A 124 8.76 5.60 10.63
C GLN A 124 8.76 4.25 11.36
N GLN A 125 8.40 4.22 12.64
CA GLN A 125 8.30 3.00 13.43
C GLN A 125 7.25 2.04 12.86
N GLY A 126 6.04 2.53 12.59
CA GLY A 126 4.96 1.68 12.06
C GLY A 126 5.19 1.18 10.63
N SER A 127 6.05 1.86 9.85
CA SER A 127 6.40 1.44 8.49
C SER A 127 7.62 0.51 8.39
N LEU A 128 8.35 0.29 9.50
CA LEU A 128 9.63 -0.45 9.52
C LEU A 128 9.49 -1.86 8.93
N TRP A 129 8.52 -2.64 9.41
CA TRP A 129 8.28 -4.01 8.93
C TRP A 129 8.03 -4.06 7.41
N THR A 130 7.25 -3.11 6.89
CA THR A 130 6.95 -3.04 5.44
C THR A 130 8.22 -2.71 4.64
N LYS A 131 9.07 -1.81 5.14
CA LYS A 131 10.35 -1.46 4.52
C LYS A 131 11.31 -2.64 4.51
N GLU A 132 11.45 -3.35 5.63
CA GLU A 132 12.29 -4.54 5.71
C GLU A 132 11.82 -5.64 4.77
N ARG A 133 10.51 -5.88 4.71
CA ARG A 133 9.91 -6.83 3.77
C ARG A 133 10.20 -6.44 2.33
N ALA A 134 9.99 -5.18 1.97
CA ALA A 134 10.26 -4.69 0.61
C ALA A 134 11.74 -4.84 0.25
N LEU A 135 12.65 -4.55 1.18
CA LEU A 135 14.09 -4.74 1.00
C LEU A 135 14.46 -6.22 0.77
N LYS A 136 13.85 -7.14 1.53
CA LYS A 136 14.08 -8.58 1.34
C LYS A 136 13.63 -9.05 -0.05
N LEU A 137 12.46 -8.60 -0.51
CA LEU A 137 11.96 -8.91 -1.86
C LEU A 137 12.88 -8.34 -2.95
N ALA A 138 13.27 -7.07 -2.83
CA ALA A 138 14.17 -6.42 -3.78
C ALA A 138 15.52 -7.13 -3.88
N LYS A 139 16.10 -7.53 -2.75
CA LYS A 139 17.33 -8.36 -2.72
C LYS A 139 17.12 -9.70 -3.45
N GLY A 140 15.99 -10.36 -3.19
CA GLY A 140 15.60 -11.57 -3.89
C GLY A 140 15.57 -11.38 -5.42
N TYR A 141 14.89 -10.34 -5.90
CA TYR A 141 14.82 -10.06 -7.34
C TYR A 141 16.17 -9.71 -7.96
N SER A 142 17.02 -8.96 -7.24
CA SER A 142 18.34 -8.60 -7.74
C SER A 142 19.24 -9.82 -7.94
N ALA A 143 19.13 -10.84 -7.09
CA ALA A 143 19.86 -12.09 -7.24
C ALA A 143 19.45 -12.84 -8.53
N LEU A 144 18.15 -12.82 -8.85
CA LEU A 144 17.60 -13.47 -10.06
C LEU A 144 17.93 -12.74 -11.36
N SER A 145 18.30 -11.46 -11.26
CA SER A 145 18.65 -10.62 -12.42
C SER A 145 20.13 -10.67 -12.76
N MET A 146 20.97 -11.25 -11.88
CA MET A 146 22.42 -11.39 -12.06
C MET A 146 22.84 -12.79 -12.53
N GLU A 147 21.89 -13.71 -12.70
CA GLU A 147 22.01 -15.02 -13.37
C GLU A 147 21.35 -14.99 -14.76
#